data_AF-S7X3Y3-F1
#
_entry.id   AF-S7X3Y3-F1
#
_cell.length_a   1.000
_cell.length_b   1.000
_cell.length_c   1.000
_cell.angle_alpha   90.00
_cell.angle_beta   90.00
_cell.angle_gamma   90.00
#
_symmetry.space_group_name_H-M   'P 1'
#
loop_
_entity.id
_entity.type
_entity.pdbx_description
1 polymer ?
#
loop_
_entity_poly.entity_id
_entity_poly.type
_entity_poly.pdbx_seq_one_letter_code
_entity_poly.pdbx_strand_id
1 'polypeptide(L)'
;MKEKADAWQMELTKITWDFEKLLEEYDLTTLNLKPSPGKWSPMEIIDHLIKVNVSYFSIFDRIIDQNFKEPLLGKLPFYGKKDGRTNPFSLE
;
A
#
# COMPACT_ATOMS: atom_id res chain seq x y z
N MET A 1 -4.70 15.61 -18.83
CA MET A 1 -4.47 15.80 -17.38
C MET A 1 -5.76 15.53 -16.60
N LYS A 2 -6.83 16.28 -16.88
CA LYS A 2 -8.16 16.07 -16.26
C LYS A 2 -8.69 14.65 -16.45
N GLU A 3 -8.67 14.14 -17.68
CA GLU A 3 -9.13 12.76 -17.99
C GLU A 3 -8.41 11.65 -17.19
N LYS A 4 -7.11 11.81 -16.92
CA LYS A 4 -6.35 10.84 -16.12
C LYS A 4 -6.69 10.93 -14.63
N ALA A 5 -6.88 12.15 -14.12
CA ALA A 5 -7.30 12.36 -12.74
C ALA A 5 -8.71 11.80 -12.52
N ASP A 6 -9.63 12.02 -13.46
CA ASP A 6 -10.99 11.48 -13.42
C ASP A 6 -10.97 9.94 -13.46
N ALA A 7 -10.14 9.34 -14.31
CA ALA A 7 -9.95 7.89 -14.36
C ALA A 7 -9.43 7.32 -13.04
N TRP A 8 -8.40 7.94 -12.44
CA TRP A 8 -7.88 7.52 -11.14
C TRP A 8 -8.90 7.68 -10.02
N GLN A 9 -9.71 8.73 -10.05
CA GLN A 9 -10.79 8.91 -9.08
C GLN A 9 -11.83 7.79 -9.19
N MET A 10 -12.20 7.38 -10.40
CA MET A 10 -13.09 6.25 -10.62
C MET A 10 -12.50 4.93 -10.13
N GLU A 11 -11.22 4.68 -10.43
CA GLU A 11 -10.51 3.47 -9.98
C GLU A 11 -10.43 3.40 -8.46
N LEU A 12 -10.04 4.48 -7.79
CA LEU A 12 -10.00 4.56 -6.32
C LEU A 12 -11.38 4.34 -5.71
N THR A 13 -12.42 4.92 -6.30
CA THR A 13 -13.80 4.72 -5.84
C THR A 13 -14.21 3.27 -5.95
N LYS A 14 -13.93 2.63 -7.09
CA LYS A 14 -14.25 1.21 -7.31
C LYS A 14 -13.50 0.30 -6.34
N ILE A 15 -12.19 0.50 -6.18
CA ILE A 15 -11.35 -0.32 -5.29
C ILE A 15 -11.82 -0.16 -3.84
N THR A 16 -12.15 1.06 -3.41
CA THR A 16 -12.65 1.31 -2.05
C THR A 16 -13.97 0.57 -1.83
N TRP A 17 -14.91 0.66 -2.78
CA TRP A 17 -16.19 -0.04 -2.69
C TRP A 17 -16.03 -1.56 -2.68
N ASP A 18 -15.22 -2.12 -3.58
CA ASP A 18 -14.95 -3.57 -3.63
C ASP A 18 -14.33 -4.04 -2.31
N PHE A 19 -13.41 -3.24 -1.74
CA PHE A 19 -12.76 -3.54 -0.47
C PHE A 19 -13.76 -3.52 0.71
N GLU A 20 -14.61 -2.50 0.81
CA GLU A 20 -15.66 -2.43 1.83
C GLU A 20 -16.63 -3.61 1.73
N LYS A 21 -17.06 -3.96 0.51
CA LYS A 21 -17.92 -5.13 0.28
C LYS A 21 -17.26 -6.44 0.65
N LEU A 22 -15.99 -6.62 0.33
CA LEU A 22 -15.26 -7.80 0.75
C LEU A 22 -15.19 -7.90 2.28
N LEU A 23 -15.00 -6.80 3.00
CA LEU A 23 -14.91 -6.83 4.47
C LEU A 23 -16.27 -7.08 5.14
N GLU A 24 -17.37 -6.61 4.54
CA GLU A 24 -18.74 -6.88 5.04
C GLU A 24 -19.07 -8.38 5.07
N GLU A 25 -18.43 -9.19 4.21
CA GLU A 25 -18.66 -10.64 4.12
C GLU A 25 -18.08 -11.45 5.31
N TYR A 26 -17.21 -10.84 6.13
CA TYR A 26 -16.50 -11.53 7.20
C TYR A 26 -16.72 -10.87 8.56
N ASP A 27 -16.90 -11.68 9.60
CA ASP A 27 -16.96 -11.17 10.97
C ASP A 27 -15.56 -10.82 11.53
N LEU A 28 -15.55 -10.01 12.60
CA LEU A 28 -14.32 -9.59 13.25
C LEU A 28 -13.50 -10.75 13.83
N THR A 29 -14.12 -11.86 14.22
CA THR A 29 -13.39 -13.02 14.75
C THR A 29 -12.54 -13.64 13.65
N THR A 30 -13.14 -13.82 12.47
CA THR A 30 -12.49 -14.35 11.27
C THR A 30 -11.39 -13.42 10.80
N LEU A 31 -11.66 -12.12 10.73
CA LEU A 31 -10.67 -11.13 10.29
C LEU A 31 -9.49 -10.99 11.26
N ASN A 32 -9.65 -11.29 12.54
CA ASN A 32 -8.56 -11.27 13.52
C ASN A 32 -7.81 -12.61 13.63
N LEU A 33 -8.25 -13.67 12.96
CA LEU A 33 -7.60 -14.96 13.00
C LEU A 33 -6.25 -14.92 12.27
N LYS A 34 -5.19 -15.32 12.95
CA LYS A 34 -3.86 -15.50 12.34
C LYS A 34 -3.78 -16.87 11.69
N PRO A 35 -3.29 -16.98 10.45
CA PRO A 35 -3.19 -18.27 9.76
C PRO A 35 -2.09 -19.16 10.37
N SER A 36 -1.04 -18.57 10.94
CA SER A 36 0.03 -19.27 11.66
C SER A 36 0.86 -18.30 12.51
N PRO A 37 1.67 -18.80 13.46
CA PRO A 37 2.59 -17.97 14.22
C PRO A 37 3.53 -17.17 13.31
N GLY A 38 3.66 -15.86 13.56
CA GLY A 38 4.50 -14.97 12.78
C GLY A 38 3.90 -14.47 11.46
N LYS A 39 2.68 -14.88 11.10
CA LYS A 39 1.92 -14.29 9.99
C LYS A 39 0.91 -13.27 10.51
N TRP A 40 0.59 -12.29 9.68
CA TRP A 40 -0.42 -11.29 10.00
C TRP A 40 -1.82 -11.83 9.80
N SER A 41 -2.76 -11.41 10.66
CA SER A 41 -4.18 -11.58 10.40
C SER A 41 -4.66 -10.64 9.29
N PRO A 42 -5.82 -10.90 8.66
CA PRO A 42 -6.45 -9.94 7.77
C PRO A 42 -6.59 -8.54 8.38
N MET A 43 -6.99 -8.41 9.65
CA MET A 43 -7.08 -7.10 10.32
C MET A 43 -5.74 -6.40 10.49
N GLU A 44 -4.66 -7.13 10.76
CA GLU A 44 -3.31 -6.54 10.84
C GLU A 44 -2.85 -6.03 9.47
N ILE A 45 -3.21 -6.73 8.38
CA ILE A 45 -2.96 -6.27 7.02
C ILE A 45 -3.78 -5.00 6.72
N ILE A 46 -5.07 -4.97 7.08
CA ILE A 46 -5.95 -3.82 6.88
C ILE A 46 -5.44 -2.59 7.62
N ASP A 47 -5.08 -2.74 8.90
CA ASP A 47 -4.50 -1.65 9.71
C ASP A 47 -3.22 -1.10 9.09
N HIS A 48 -2.34 -1.99 8.60
CA HIS A 48 -1.14 -1.57 7.90
C HIS A 48 -1.46 -0.77 6.62
N LEU A 49 -2.40 -1.25 5.79
CA LEU A 49 -2.81 -0.56 4.57
C LEU A 49 -3.40 0.82 4.84
N ILE A 50 -4.21 0.97 5.89
CA ILE A 50 -4.75 2.27 6.32
C ILE A 50 -3.60 3.21 6.70
N LYS A 51 -2.66 2.76 7.54
CA LYS A 51 -1.51 3.57 7.97
C LYS A 51 -0.65 4.00 6.79
N VAL A 52 -0.39 3.10 5.84
CA VAL A 52 0.36 3.42 4.60
C VAL A 52 -0.40 4.44 3.76
N ASN A 53 -1.70 4.24 3.52
CA ASN A 53 -2.51 5.17 2.72
C ASN A 53 -2.54 6.58 3.34
N VAL A 54 -2.74 6.67 4.66
CA VAL A 54 -2.76 7.95 5.39
C VAL A 54 -1.39 8.64 5.35
N SER A 55 -0.29 7.88 5.34
CA SER A 55 1.07 8.46 5.32
C SER A 55 1.33 9.34 4.09
N TYR A 56 0.66 9.06 2.96
CA TYR A 56 0.80 9.86 1.74
C TYR A 56 0.15 11.25 1.84
N PHE A 57 -0.85 11.45 2.71
CA PHE A 57 -1.56 12.73 2.80
C PHE A 57 -0.65 13.89 3.17
N SER A 58 0.27 13.67 4.12
CA SER A 58 1.28 14.68 4.47
C SER A 58 2.20 15.08 3.29
N ILE A 59 2.41 14.17 2.33
CA ILE A 59 3.19 14.45 1.13
C ILE A 59 2.37 15.33 0.18
N PHE A 60 1.09 15.01 -0.02
CA PHE A 60 0.20 15.84 -0.83
C PHE A 60 0.05 17.24 -0.26
N ASP A 61 -0.11 17.38 1.05
CA ASP A 61 -0.18 18.68 1.73
C ASP A 61 1.07 19.52 1.42
N ARG A 62 2.25 18.93 1.56
CA ARG A 62 3.52 19.61 1.24
C ARG A 62 3.64 20.01 -0.23
N ILE A 63 3.09 19.22 -1.15
CA ILE A 63 3.07 19.54 -2.59
C ILE A 63 2.12 20.71 -2.85
N ILE A 64 0.91 20.68 -2.29
CA ILE A 64 -0.10 21.73 -2.41
C ILE A 64 0.43 23.05 -1.83
N ASP A 65 1.07 22.99 -0.66
CA ASP A 65 1.68 24.13 0.03
C ASP A 65 3.00 24.59 -0.60
N GLN A 66 3.45 23.98 -1.71
CA GLN A 66 4.71 24.26 -2.40
C GLN A 66 5.97 24.14 -1.52
N ASN A 67 5.89 23.39 -0.42
CA ASN A 67 6.95 23.16 0.56
C ASN A 67 7.56 21.74 0.47
N PHE A 68 7.23 21.00 -0.58
CA PHE A 68 7.80 19.69 -0.84
C PHE A 68 9.26 19.84 -1.30
N LYS A 69 10.18 19.21 -0.56
CA LYS A 69 11.59 19.08 -0.94
C LYS A 69 11.82 17.64 -1.37
N GLU A 70 12.21 17.45 -2.62
CA GLU A 70 12.57 16.14 -3.14
C GLU A 70 13.71 15.54 -2.30
N PRO A 71 13.62 14.28 -1.86
CA PRO A 71 14.72 13.60 -1.22
C PRO A 71 15.91 13.54 -2.20
N LEU A 72 17.06 14.12 -1.83
CA LEU A 72 18.28 14.12 -2.66
C LEU A 72 18.76 12.70 -3.01
N LEU A 73 18.42 11.70 -2.19
CA LEU A 73 18.77 10.29 -2.36
C LEU A 73 17.88 9.54 -3.37
N GLY A 74 16.77 10.13 -3.83
CA GLY A 74 15.94 9.55 -4.91
C GLY A 74 16.60 9.57 -6.29
N LYS A 75 17.75 10.25 -6.43
CA LYS A 75 18.55 10.35 -7.67
C LYS A 75 19.70 9.35 -7.75
N LEU A 76 19.94 8.55 -6.71
CA LEU A 76 20.87 7.44 -6.81
C LEU A 76 20.16 6.31 -7.58
N PRO A 77 20.60 5.95 -8.80
CA PRO A 77 20.12 4.72 -9.40
C PRO A 77 20.43 3.60 -8.41
N PHE A 78 19.41 2.83 -8.03
CA PHE A 78 19.63 1.58 -7.31
C PHE A 78 20.55 0.74 -8.19
N TYR A 79 21.85 0.71 -7.86
CA TYR A 79 22.77 -0.28 -8.38
C TYR A 79 22.38 -1.60 -7.72
N GLY A 80 21.32 -2.22 -8.24
CA GLY A 80 21.04 -3.62 -7.98
C GLY A 80 22.31 -4.37 -8.35
N LYS A 81 22.93 -5.01 -7.35
CA LYS A 81 23.96 -6.00 -7.62
C LYS A 81 23.31 -7.05 -8.51
N LYS A 82 23.82 -7.18 -9.74
CA LYS A 82 23.53 -8.30 -10.62
C LYS A 82 24.33 -9.50 -10.11
N ASP A 83 23.94 -10.07 -8.98
CA ASP A 83 24.30 -11.43 -8.61
C ASP A 83 23.02 -12.26 -8.59
N GLY A 84 22.75 -12.91 -9.73
CA GLY A 84 21.57 -13.75 -9.96
C GLY A 84 21.57 -15.05 -9.16
N ARG A 85 21.80 -15.01 -7.85
CA ARG A 85 21.63 -16.14 -6.92
C ARG A 85 21.28 -15.64 -5.52
N THR A 86 20.00 -15.41 -5.28
CA THR A 86 19.28 -15.88 -4.07
C THR A 86 17.82 -15.50 -4.25
N ASN A 87 16.99 -16.48 -4.57
CA ASN A 87 15.54 -16.39 -4.37
C ASN A 87 15.29 -16.68 -2.87
N PRO A 88 14.83 -15.72 -2.05
CA PRO A 88 14.51 -16.00 -0.65
C PRO A 88 13.14 -16.67 -0.46
N PHE A 89 12.41 -17.00 -1.54
CA PHE A 89 11.10 -17.66 -1.48
C PHE A 89 11.01 -18.91 -2.37
N SER A 90 12.01 -19.78 -2.27
CA SER A 90 11.88 -21.19 -2.65
C SER A 90 12.07 -22.06 -1.41
N LEU A 91 10.98 -22.27 -0.68
CA LEU A 91 10.79 -23.47 0.11
C LEU A 91 9.51 -24.12 -0.42
N GLU A 92 9.72 -25.36 -0.89
CA GLU A 92 8.82 -26.33 -1.53
C GLU A 92 8.63 -26.20 -3.05
#